data_AF-X1M5I0-F1
#
_entry.id   AF-X1M5I0-F1
#
_cell.length_a   1.000
_cell.length_b   1.000
_cell.length_c   1.000
_cell.angle_alpha   90.00
_cell.angle_beta   90.00
_cell.angle_gamma   90.00
#
_symmetry.space_group_name_H-M   'P 1'
#
loop_
_entity.id
_entity.type
_entity.pdbx_description
1 polymer ?
#
loop_
_entity_poly.entity_id
_entity_poly.type
_entity_poly.pdbx_seq_one_letter_code
_entity_poly.pdbx_strand_id
1 'polypeptide(L)'
;MDWRNKAIEKFERAVYYEPNYVEAHYNLAILYSKKGLSDRALSEYEKIIEIEQRNLFPKISCGYEGALLKFDYALAHFQLAALYEKEGRPKEAKAEYEHLLKIRPDFAPAKEALARLKR
;
A
#
# COMPACT_ATOMS: atom_id res chain seq x y z
N MET A 1 17.68 22.44 -2.69
CA MET A 1 16.86 22.30 -1.46
C MET A 1 15.82 21.23 -1.68
N ASP A 2 15.94 20.12 -0.95
CA ASP A 2 15.23 18.87 -1.24
C ASP A 2 13.82 18.88 -0.63
N TRP A 3 12.83 19.31 -1.42
CA TRP A 3 11.41 19.36 -1.02
C TRP A 3 10.91 18.03 -0.46
N ARG A 4 11.52 16.92 -0.86
CA ARG A 4 11.24 15.56 -0.37
C ARG A 4 11.51 15.42 1.13
N ASN A 5 12.59 16.01 1.65
CA ASN A 5 12.88 15.94 3.10
C ASN A 5 11.89 16.76 3.90
N LYS A 6 11.51 17.95 3.40
CA LYS A 6 10.45 18.77 4.03
C LYS A 6 9.09 18.08 3.98
N ALA A 7 8.78 17.39 2.87
CA ALA A 7 7.55 16.62 2.73
C ALA A 7 7.50 15.45 3.72
N ILE A 8 8.60 14.70 3.87
CA ILE A 8 8.72 13.62 4.87
C ILE A 8 8.42 14.17 6.26
N GLU A 9 9.07 15.26 6.69
CA GLU A 9 8.84 15.84 8.03
C GLU A 9 7.37 16.25 8.25
N LYS A 10 6.72 16.79 7.20
CA LYS A 10 5.30 17.17 7.26
C LYS A 10 4.39 15.96 7.39
N PHE A 11 4.64 14.89 6.63
CA PHE A 11 3.85 13.67 6.72
C PHE A 11 4.14 12.88 8.00
N GLU A 12 5.38 12.86 8.49
CA GLU A 12 5.74 12.27 9.80
C GLU A 12 4.96 12.95 10.92
N ARG A 13 4.84 14.28 10.88
CA ARG A 13 3.96 15.02 11.80
C ARG A 13 2.48 14.69 11.60
N ALA A 14 2.04 14.52 10.36
CA ALA A 14 0.65 14.18 10.07
C ALA A 14 0.27 12.82 10.68
N VAL A 15 1.11 11.79 10.48
CA VAL A 15 0.88 10.46 11.07
C VAL A 15 1.09 10.43 12.58
N TYR A 16 1.85 11.39 13.14
CA TYR A 16 1.95 11.56 14.59
C TYR A 16 0.63 12.03 15.22
N TYR A 17 -0.04 13.00 14.60
CA TYR A 17 -1.34 13.50 15.08
C TYR A 17 -2.51 12.60 14.68
N GLU A 18 -2.44 12.01 13.49
CA GLU A 18 -3.46 11.11 12.94
C GLU A 18 -2.80 9.78 12.50
N PRO A 19 -2.62 8.82 13.42
CA PRO A 19 -1.95 7.54 13.11
C PRO A 19 -2.67 6.66 12.09
N ASN A 20 -3.92 6.98 11.74
CA ASN A 20 -4.68 6.27 10.72
C ASN A 20 -4.76 7.06 9.40
N TYR A 21 -3.95 8.11 9.23
CA TYR A 21 -4.01 8.93 8.02
C TYR A 21 -3.31 8.25 6.85
N VAL A 22 -4.09 7.46 6.12
CA VAL A 22 -3.62 6.53 5.08
C VAL A 22 -2.84 7.24 3.97
N GLU A 23 -3.33 8.40 3.52
CA GLU A 23 -2.68 9.22 2.49
C GLU A 23 -1.29 9.68 2.94
N ALA A 24 -1.09 9.99 4.22
CA ALA A 24 0.23 10.39 4.73
C ALA A 24 1.19 9.20 4.77
N HIS A 25 0.75 8.03 5.25
CA HIS A 25 1.54 6.80 5.20
C HIS A 25 1.94 6.44 3.76
N TYR A 26 1.01 6.55 2.81
CA TYR A 26 1.28 6.29 1.39
C TYR A 26 2.34 7.23 0.81
N ASN A 27 2.20 8.53 1.09
CA ASN A 27 3.17 9.52 0.61
C ASN A 27 4.54 9.34 1.27
N LEU A 28 4.61 8.98 2.56
CA LEU A 28 5.87 8.62 3.22
C LEU A 28 6.51 7.41 2.55
N ALA A 29 5.73 6.37 2.27
CA ALA A 29 6.22 5.16 1.63
C ALA A 29 6.84 5.44 0.24
N ILE A 30 6.17 6.26 -0.58
CA ILE A 30 6.72 6.71 -1.87
C ILE A 30 8.00 7.50 -1.67
N LEU A 31 8.02 8.45 -0.74
CA LEU A 31 9.18 9.31 -0.50
C LEU A 31 10.38 8.50 0.00
N TYR A 32 10.17 7.54 0.90
CA TYR A 32 11.21 6.63 1.36
C TYR A 32 11.71 5.71 0.25
N SER A 33 10.81 5.15 -0.57
CA SER A 33 11.18 4.34 -1.74
C SER A 33 12.04 5.15 -2.72
N LYS A 34 11.68 6.41 -3.01
CA LYS A 34 12.48 7.32 -3.84
C LYS A 34 13.84 7.69 -3.23
N LYS A 35 14.00 7.59 -1.91
CA LYS A 35 15.29 7.76 -1.22
C LYS A 35 16.11 6.47 -1.14
N GLY A 36 15.60 5.35 -1.65
CA GLY A 36 16.23 4.04 -1.54
C GLY A 36 16.08 3.39 -0.16
N LEU A 37 15.25 3.96 0.72
CA LEU A 37 14.97 3.43 2.06
C LEU A 37 13.82 2.42 1.97
N SER A 38 14.06 1.29 1.31
CA SER A 38 13.04 0.27 1.04
C SER A 38 12.39 -0.26 2.33
N ASP A 39 13.17 -0.52 3.38
CA ASP A 39 12.66 -1.03 4.66
C ASP A 39 11.62 -0.09 5.29
N ARG A 40 11.91 1.22 5.25
CA ARG A 40 10.97 2.24 5.76
C ARG A 40 9.74 2.35 4.88
N ALA A 41 9.91 2.28 3.57
CA ALA A 41 8.78 2.29 2.65
C ALA A 41 7.84 1.12 2.90
N LEU A 42 8.41 -0.06 3.10
CA LEU A 42 7.68 -1.29 3.39
C LEU A 42 6.90 -1.19 4.69
N SER A 43 7.53 -0.72 5.77
CA SER A 43 6.84 -0.50 7.06
C SER A 43 5.66 0.49 6.94
N GLU A 44 5.80 1.56 6.16
CA GLU A 44 4.69 2.50 5.94
C GLU A 44 3.56 1.91 5.10
N TYR A 45 3.87 1.07 4.11
CA TYR A 45 2.84 0.33 3.36
C TYR A 45 2.13 -0.73 4.21
N GLU A 46 2.85 -1.43 5.10
CA GLU A 46 2.25 -2.41 6.02
C GLU A 46 1.24 -1.74 6.95
N LYS A 47 1.54 -0.55 7.49
CA LYS A 47 0.59 0.24 8.28
C LYS A 47 -0.70 0.56 7.51
N ILE A 48 -0.61 0.84 6.21
CA ILE A 48 -1.80 1.09 5.38
C ILE A 48 -2.72 -0.12 5.40
N ILE A 49 -2.15 -1.33 5.27
CA ILE A 49 -2.91 -2.59 5.29
C ILE A 49 -3.46 -2.87 6.68
N GLU A 50 -2.69 -2.59 7.74
CA GLU A 50 -3.21 -2.70 9.12
C GLU A 50 -4.43 -1.79 9.34
N ILE A 51 -4.36 -0.54 8.85
CA ILE A 51 -5.48 0.40 8.90
C ILE A 51 -6.66 -0.10 8.06
N GLU A 52 -6.39 -0.65 6.87
CA GLU A 52 -7.41 -1.27 6.01
C GLU A 52 -8.15 -2.37 6.74
N GLN A 53 -7.41 -3.37 7.25
CA GLN A 53 -7.95 -4.53 7.94
C GLN A 53 -8.76 -4.10 9.16
N ARG A 54 -8.24 -3.14 9.94
CA ARG A 54 -8.94 -2.57 11.09
C ARG A 54 -10.24 -1.86 10.69
N ASN A 55 -10.26 -1.17 9.57
CA ASN A 55 -11.44 -0.49 9.03
C ASN A 55 -12.41 -1.43 8.29
N LEU A 56 -11.96 -2.61 7.86
CA LEU A 56 -12.75 -3.61 7.13
C LEU A 56 -13.72 -4.38 8.05
N PHE A 57 -13.45 -4.42 9.37
CA PHE A 57 -14.21 -5.23 10.33
C PHE A 57 -15.75 -5.00 10.39
N PRO A 58 -16.34 -3.86 9.97
CA PRO A 58 -17.79 -3.76 9.83
C PRO A 58 -18.34 -3.88 8.39
N LYS A 59 -17.52 -4.03 7.34
CA LYS A 59 -17.97 -3.89 5.93
C LYS A 59 -18.07 -5.18 5.10
N ILE A 60 -17.65 -6.32 5.64
CA ILE A 60 -17.61 -7.62 4.91
C ILE A 60 -19.02 -8.13 4.51
N SER A 61 -20.11 -7.42 4.83
CA SER A 61 -21.49 -7.81 4.45
C SER A 61 -22.07 -7.17 3.19
N CYS A 62 -21.37 -6.29 2.46
CA CYS A 62 -21.90 -5.79 1.18
C CYS A 62 -20.83 -5.73 0.10
N GLY A 63 -21.05 -6.51 -0.96
CA GLY A 63 -20.24 -6.49 -2.16
C GLY A 63 -20.20 -5.08 -2.74
N TYR A 64 -18.98 -4.60 -2.98
CA TYR A 64 -18.66 -3.48 -3.85
C TYR A 64 -19.52 -2.22 -3.69
N GLU A 65 -19.28 -1.42 -2.64
CA GLU A 65 -19.62 0.01 -2.67
C GLU A 65 -18.45 0.87 -2.18
N GLY A 66 -17.64 1.28 -3.16
CA GLY A 66 -16.58 2.27 -3.06
C GLY A 66 -17.06 3.70 -2.78
N ALA A 67 -17.90 3.91 -1.77
CA ALA A 67 -18.40 5.25 -1.41
C ALA A 67 -17.81 5.83 -0.12
N LEU A 68 -17.06 5.04 0.67
CA LEU A 68 -16.59 5.48 2.00
C LEU A 68 -15.09 5.31 2.24
N LEU A 69 -14.32 4.94 1.22
CA LEU A 69 -12.87 4.86 1.30
C LEU A 69 -12.30 5.91 0.35
N LYS A 70 -11.86 7.05 0.89
CA LYS A 70 -11.22 8.13 0.11
C LYS A 70 -9.89 7.69 -0.53
N PHE A 71 -9.29 6.60 -0.05
CA PHE A 71 -7.98 6.10 -0.44
C PHE A 71 -8.08 4.84 -1.32
N ASP A 72 -7.27 4.76 -2.39
CA ASP A 72 -7.19 3.60 -3.28
C ASP A 72 -6.19 2.56 -2.74
N TYR A 73 -6.68 1.67 -1.88
CA TYR A 73 -5.89 0.57 -1.29
C TYR A 73 -5.34 -0.40 -2.33
N ALA A 74 -5.98 -0.53 -3.50
CA ALA A 74 -5.47 -1.39 -4.57
C ALA A 74 -4.09 -0.91 -5.04
N LEU A 75 -3.86 0.41 -5.07
CA LEU A 75 -2.55 0.95 -5.44
C LEU A 75 -1.50 0.73 -4.35
N ALA A 76 -1.89 0.80 -3.07
CA ALA A 76 -0.98 0.49 -1.95
C ALA A 76 -0.54 -0.98 -1.96
N HIS A 77 -1.48 -1.93 -2.13
CA HIS A 77 -1.15 -3.35 -2.30
C HIS A 77 -0.21 -3.59 -3.48
N PHE A 78 -0.44 -2.90 -4.61
CA PHE A 78 0.43 -3.03 -5.78
C PHE A 78 1.86 -2.60 -5.49
N GLN A 79 2.03 -1.45 -4.83
CA GLN A 79 3.35 -0.91 -4.50
C GLN A 79 4.07 -1.77 -3.45
N LEU A 80 3.35 -2.28 -2.45
CA LEU A 80 3.91 -3.20 -1.47
C LEU A 80 4.35 -4.52 -2.11
N ALA A 81 3.51 -5.11 -2.95
CA ALA A 81 3.84 -6.33 -3.68
C ALA A 81 5.10 -6.16 -4.54
N ALA A 82 5.22 -5.03 -5.24
CA ALA A 82 6.40 -4.71 -6.03
C ALA A 82 7.67 -4.56 -5.17
N LEU A 83 7.55 -4.03 -3.95
CA LEU A 83 8.66 -3.96 -2.99
C LEU A 83 9.05 -5.36 -2.49
N TYR A 84 8.09 -6.23 -2.15
CA TYR A 84 8.37 -7.61 -1.78
C TYR A 84 9.04 -8.40 -2.91
N GLU A 85 8.64 -8.20 -4.18
CA GLU A 85 9.35 -8.78 -5.33
C GLU A 85 10.82 -8.33 -5.36
N LYS A 86 11.08 -7.04 -5.12
CA LYS A 86 12.43 -6.48 -5.10
C LYS A 86 13.28 -7.02 -3.94
N GLU A 87 12.67 -7.32 -2.80
CA GLU A 87 13.33 -7.91 -1.63
C GLU A 87 13.55 -9.42 -1.75
N GLY A 88 13.05 -10.07 -2.82
CA GLY A 88 13.14 -11.51 -2.98
C GLY A 88 12.12 -12.29 -2.13
N ARG A 89 10.98 -11.66 -1.81
CA ARG A 89 9.85 -12.21 -1.05
C ARG A 89 8.62 -12.44 -1.96
N PRO A 90 8.71 -13.34 -2.95
CA PRO A 90 7.65 -13.51 -3.95
C PRO A 90 6.35 -14.12 -3.38
N LYS A 91 6.41 -14.81 -2.25
CA LYS A 91 5.22 -15.42 -1.61
C LYS A 91 4.31 -14.34 -1.05
N GLU A 92 4.87 -13.38 -0.35
CA GLU A 92 4.16 -12.22 0.18
C GLU A 92 3.65 -11.33 -0.95
N ALA A 93 4.49 -11.04 -1.95
CA ALA A 93 4.06 -10.29 -3.14
C ALA A 93 2.84 -10.92 -3.83
N LYS A 94 2.84 -12.24 -3.97
CA LYS A 94 1.72 -12.99 -4.56
C LYS A 94 0.42 -12.81 -3.77
N ALA A 95 0.49 -12.88 -2.44
CA ALA A 95 -0.68 -12.71 -1.58
C ALA A 95 -1.29 -11.31 -1.73
N GLU A 96 -0.44 -10.28 -1.79
CA GLU A 96 -0.87 -8.89 -1.99
C GLU A 96 -1.51 -8.67 -3.36
N TYR A 97 -0.95 -9.24 -4.43
CA TYR A 97 -1.57 -9.19 -5.76
C TYR A 97 -2.91 -9.92 -5.82
N GLU A 98 -3.05 -11.05 -5.14
CA GLU A 98 -4.33 -11.77 -5.04
C GLU A 98 -5.38 -10.95 -4.27
N HIS A 99 -5.00 -10.27 -3.20
CA HIS A 99 -5.88 -9.36 -2.46
C HIS A 99 -6.34 -8.19 -3.34
N LEU A 100 -5.38 -7.56 -4.03
CA LEU A 100 -5.65 -6.49 -4.99
C LEU A 100 -6.67 -6.92 -6.04
N LEU A 101 -6.52 -8.11 -6.64
CA LEU A 101 -7.45 -8.60 -7.65
C LEU A 101 -8.84 -8.95 -7.10
N LYS A 102 -8.99 -9.20 -5.79
CA LYS A 102 -10.32 -9.29 -5.16
C LYS A 102 -11.01 -7.93 -5.10
N ILE A 103 -10.24 -6.87 -4.79
CA ILE A 103 -10.74 -5.48 -4.71
C ILE A 103 -11.02 -4.95 -6.12
N ARG A 104 -10.03 -5.06 -7.02
CA ARG A 104 -10.08 -4.58 -8.41
C ARG A 104 -9.68 -5.71 -9.36
N PRO A 105 -10.65 -6.55 -9.77
CA PRO A 105 -10.40 -7.66 -10.69
C PRO A 105 -9.85 -7.24 -12.05
N ASP A 106 -10.06 -6.00 -12.48
CA ASP A 106 -9.61 -5.50 -13.80
C ASP A 106 -8.22 -4.86 -13.80
N PHE A 107 -7.48 -4.93 -12.68
CA PHE A 107 -6.16 -4.33 -12.60
C PHE A 107 -5.10 -5.15 -13.35
N ALA A 108 -4.89 -4.80 -14.62
CA ALA A 108 -3.97 -5.51 -15.53
C ALA A 108 -2.53 -5.67 -14.98
N PRO A 109 -1.89 -4.64 -14.37
CA PRO A 109 -0.52 -4.78 -13.88
C PRO A 109 -0.37 -5.87 -12.80
N ALA A 110 -1.37 -6.07 -11.94
CA ALA A 110 -1.34 -7.11 -10.92
C ALA A 110 -1.57 -8.51 -11.53
N LYS A 111 -2.44 -8.64 -12.54
CA LYS A 111 -2.62 -9.92 -13.26
C LYS A 111 -1.31 -10.38 -13.89
N GLU A 112 -0.62 -9.47 -14.56
CA GLU A 112 0.67 -9.76 -15.20
C GLU A 112 1.73 -10.13 -14.17
N ALA A 113 1.85 -9.36 -13.07
CA ALA A 113 2.79 -9.66 -12.00
C ALA A 113 2.50 -11.02 -11.34
N LEU A 114 1.23 -11.32 -11.07
CA LEU A 114 0.80 -12.60 -10.52
C LEU A 114 1.09 -13.76 -11.47
N ALA A 115 0.94 -13.57 -12.78
CA ALA A 115 1.29 -14.58 -13.78
C ALA A 115 2.80 -14.85 -13.83
N ARG A 116 3.64 -13.81 -13.67
CA ARG A 116 5.11 -13.97 -13.56
C ARG A 116 5.51 -14.77 -12.32
N LEU A 117 4.86 -14.51 -11.18
CA LEU A 117 5.17 -15.15 -9.90
C LEU A 117 4.63 -16.58 -9.75
N LYS A 118 3.72 -17.01 -10.63
CA LYS A 118 3.17 -18.37 -10.67
C LYS A 118 4.00 -19.35 -11.51
N ARG A 119 5.06 -18.87 -12.15
CA ARG A 119 5.89 -19.61 -13.09
C ARG A 119 7.10 -20.24 -12.39
#